data_AF-A0A6G3XJI5-F1
#
_entry.id   AF-A0A6G3XJI5-F1
#
_cell.length_a   1.000
_cell.length_b   1.000
_cell.length_c   1.000
_cell.angle_alpha   90.00
_cell.angle_beta   90.00
_cell.angle_gamma   90.00
#
_symmetry.space_group_name_H-M   'P 1'
#
loop_
_entity.id
_entity.type
_entity.pdbx_description
1 polymer ?
#
loop_
_entity_poly.entity_id
_entity_poly.type
_entity_poly.pdbx_seq_one_letter_code
_entity_poly.pdbx_strand_id
1 'polypeptide(L)'
;KAREIVAQAKFPADVAEGVAEALVTLWDTFVAEDALLVEVNPLVKTKDGRILALDGKVSLDENADFRQPGHEALEDKDAANPLEAAAKAKNLNYVKLDGEVGIIGNGAGLVMSTLDVVAYAGENHGNVKPAN
;
A
#
# COMPACT_ATOMS: atom_id res chain seq x y z
N LYS A 1 -23.98 9.17 -4.41
CA LYS A 1 -23.26 8.25 -3.49
C LYS A 1 -22.57 8.95 -2.32
N ALA A 2 -21.68 9.94 -2.52
CA ALA A 2 -20.96 10.60 -1.42
C ALA A 2 -21.87 11.12 -0.28
N ARG A 3 -22.92 11.88 -0.60
CA ARG A 3 -23.91 12.35 0.40
C ARG A 3 -24.61 11.21 1.17
N GLU A 4 -24.88 10.07 0.53
CA GLU A 4 -25.44 8.90 1.21
C GLU A 4 -24.45 8.32 2.22
N ILE A 5 -23.17 8.23 1.87
CA ILE A 5 -22.11 7.75 2.77
C ILE A 5 -21.99 8.69 3.96
N VAL A 6 -21.97 10.00 3.74
CA VAL A 6 -21.95 11.02 4.80
C VAL A 6 -23.13 10.88 5.75
N ALA A 7 -24.34 10.67 5.21
CA ALA A 7 -25.55 10.47 6.00
C ALA A 7 -25.50 9.17 6.83
N GLN A 8 -25.03 8.06 6.24
CA GLN A 8 -24.88 6.77 6.93
C GLN A 8 -23.81 6.81 8.03
N ALA A 9 -22.72 7.53 7.79
CA ALA A 9 -21.65 7.78 8.75
C ALA A 9 -22.04 8.80 9.85
N LYS A 10 -23.23 9.42 9.73
CA LYS A 10 -23.80 10.36 10.71
C LYS A 10 -22.93 11.60 10.95
N PHE A 11 -22.32 12.11 9.88
CA PHE A 11 -21.62 13.39 9.96
C PHE A 11 -22.59 14.53 10.32
N PRO A 12 -22.17 15.50 11.15
CA PRO A 12 -22.94 16.70 11.44
C PRO A 12 -23.30 17.49 10.17
N ALA A 13 -24.47 18.13 10.16
CA ALA A 13 -24.99 18.84 9.00
C ALA A 13 -24.10 20.00 8.54
N ASP A 14 -23.39 20.64 9.47
CA ASP A 14 -22.49 21.76 9.22
C ASP A 14 -21.19 21.35 8.50
N VAL A 15 -20.85 20.06 8.47
CA VAL A 15 -19.69 19.53 7.74
C VAL A 15 -20.07 18.63 6.58
N ALA A 16 -21.35 18.27 6.44
CA ALA A 16 -21.81 17.23 5.54
C ALA A 16 -21.41 17.45 4.07
N GLU A 17 -21.57 18.68 3.56
CA GLU A 17 -21.17 18.98 2.18
C GLU A 17 -19.65 18.98 2.00
N GLY A 18 -18.88 19.54 2.94
CA GLY A 18 -17.41 19.54 2.85
C GLY A 18 -16.81 18.12 2.93
N VAL A 19 -17.42 17.22 3.71
CA VAL A 19 -17.01 15.81 3.74
C VAL A 19 -17.44 15.10 2.45
N ALA A 20 -18.62 15.40 1.90
CA ALA A 20 -19.06 14.83 0.64
C ALA A 20 -18.13 15.24 -0.53
N GLU A 21 -17.70 16.51 -0.57
CA GLU A 21 -16.71 17.00 -1.52
C GLU A 21 -15.37 16.27 -1.36
N ALA A 22 -14.88 16.13 -0.12
CA ALA A 22 -13.65 15.39 0.15
C ALA A 22 -13.75 13.93 -0.34
N LEU A 23 -14.86 13.24 -0.11
CA LEU A 23 -15.06 11.87 -0.59
C LEU A 23 -15.04 11.77 -2.12
N VAL A 24 -15.58 12.76 -2.83
CA VAL A 24 -15.52 12.80 -4.30
C VAL A 24 -14.08 13.03 -4.75
N THR A 25 -13.36 13.97 -4.13
CA THR A 25 -11.94 14.21 -4.45
C THR A 25 -11.09 12.96 -4.21
N LEU A 26 -11.28 12.26 -3.10
CA LEU A 26 -10.55 11.01 -2.81
C LEU A 26 -10.84 9.92 -3.86
N TRP A 27 -12.08 9.83 -4.32
CA TRP A 27 -12.45 8.92 -5.40
C TRP A 27 -11.81 9.32 -6.72
N ASP A 28 -11.84 10.60 -7.08
CA ASP A 28 -11.24 11.10 -8.30
C ASP A 28 -9.73 10.86 -8.30
N THR A 29 -9.04 11.09 -7.17
CA THR A 29 -7.62 10.74 -6.99
C THR A 29 -7.40 9.23 -7.13
N PHE A 30 -8.23 8.41 -6.48
CA PHE A 30 -8.11 6.95 -6.55
C PHE A 30 -8.16 6.44 -7.99
N VAL A 31 -9.10 6.96 -8.79
CA VAL A 31 -9.27 6.56 -10.19
C VAL A 31 -8.20 7.16 -11.09
N ALA A 32 -7.89 8.46 -10.93
CA ALA A 32 -6.96 9.16 -11.81
C ALA A 32 -5.52 8.64 -11.66
N GLU A 33 -5.13 8.25 -10.45
CA GLU A 33 -3.77 7.80 -10.13
C GLU A 33 -3.64 6.27 -10.11
N ASP A 34 -4.63 5.50 -10.62
CA ASP A 34 -4.61 4.04 -10.55
C ASP A 34 -4.23 3.52 -9.15
N ALA A 35 -4.81 4.14 -8.11
CA ALA A 35 -4.43 3.84 -6.73
C ALA A 35 -5.06 2.52 -6.27
N LEU A 36 -4.33 1.79 -5.42
CA LEU A 36 -4.85 0.67 -4.63
C LEU A 36 -5.49 1.15 -3.32
N LEU A 37 -5.02 2.30 -2.81
CA LEU A 37 -5.51 2.92 -1.58
C LEU A 37 -5.35 4.44 -1.64
N VAL A 38 -6.38 5.16 -1.20
CA VAL A 38 -6.31 6.56 -0.83
C VAL A 38 -6.97 6.70 0.55
N GLU A 39 -6.16 6.96 1.57
CA GLU A 39 -6.61 7.13 2.95
C GLU A 39 -6.27 8.53 3.43
N VAL A 40 -7.19 9.17 4.15
CA VAL A 40 -6.95 10.42 4.88
C VAL A 40 -7.19 10.17 6.35
N ASN A 41 -6.17 10.38 7.17
CA ASN A 41 -6.25 10.21 8.61
C ASN A 41 -5.24 11.12 9.34
N PRO A 42 -5.67 12.26 9.92
CA PRO A 42 -7.06 12.65 10.15
C PRO A 42 -7.65 13.56 9.04
N LEU A 43 -8.96 13.41 8.80
CA LEU A 43 -9.79 14.38 8.09
C LEU A 43 -10.37 15.39 9.11
N VAL A 44 -9.87 16.62 9.10
CA VAL A 44 -10.13 17.59 10.18
C VAL A 44 -11.11 18.68 9.77
N LYS A 45 -11.91 19.14 10.75
CA LYS A 45 -12.68 20.37 10.65
C LYS A 45 -11.89 21.51 11.27
N THR A 46 -11.61 22.55 10.50
CA THR A 46 -10.91 23.76 10.97
C THR A 46 -11.84 24.68 11.77
N LYS A 47 -11.28 25.67 12.47
CA LYS A 47 -12.05 26.63 13.29
C LYS A 47 -13.03 27.47 12.48
N ASP A 48 -12.71 27.73 11.22
CA ASP A 48 -13.55 28.43 10.23
C ASP A 48 -14.50 27.49 9.48
N GLY A 49 -14.60 26.22 9.88
CA GLY A 49 -15.61 25.28 9.40
C GLY A 49 -15.25 24.51 8.12
N ARG A 50 -14.04 24.67 7.59
CA ARG A 50 -13.57 23.93 6.41
C ARG A 50 -13.16 22.51 6.78
N ILE A 51 -13.31 21.60 5.82
CA ILE A 51 -12.81 20.23 5.90
C ILE A 51 -11.47 20.15 5.19
N LEU A 52 -10.47 19.57 5.87
CA LEU A 52 -9.10 19.49 5.38
C LEU A 52 -8.54 18.08 5.62
N ALA A 53 -7.89 17.51 4.61
CA ALA A 53 -7.06 16.33 4.77
C ALA A 53 -5.73 16.76 5.43
N LEU A 54 -5.54 16.46 6.71
CA LEU A 54 -4.35 16.88 7.44
C LEU A 54 -3.16 15.96 7.13
N ASP A 55 -3.44 14.66 7.00
CA ASP A 55 -2.48 13.64 6.65
C ASP A 55 -3.18 12.59 5.78
N GLY A 56 -2.42 11.95 4.90
CA GLY A 56 -2.95 10.97 3.97
C GLY A 56 -1.90 10.01 3.47
N LYS A 57 -2.35 8.78 3.18
CA LYS A 57 -1.55 7.72 2.61
C LYS A 57 -2.17 7.29 1.29
N VAL A 58 -1.37 7.32 0.25
CA VAL A 58 -1.73 6.81 -1.08
C VAL A 58 -0.84 5.62 -1.40
N SER A 59 -1.42 4.55 -1.92
CA SER A 59 -0.68 3.40 -2.46
C SER A 59 -1.08 3.22 -3.90
N LEU A 60 -0.11 3.23 -4.81
CA LEU A 60 -0.30 3.17 -6.26
C LEU A 60 -0.19 1.73 -6.75
N ASP A 61 -0.88 1.40 -7.84
CA ASP A 61 -0.72 0.09 -8.51
C ASP A 61 0.49 0.13 -9.44
N GLU A 62 1.59 -0.52 -9.05
CA GLU A 62 2.82 -0.63 -9.86
C GLU A 62 2.55 -1.26 -11.24
N ASN A 63 1.48 -2.06 -11.40
CA ASN A 63 1.13 -2.62 -12.71
C ASN A 63 0.59 -1.57 -13.68
N ALA A 64 0.21 -0.38 -13.21
CA ALA A 64 -0.29 0.73 -14.01
C ALA A 64 0.79 1.75 -14.40
N ASP A 65 2.03 1.60 -13.92
CA ASP A 65 3.15 2.52 -14.17
C ASP A 65 3.32 2.87 -15.67
N PHE A 66 3.07 1.90 -16.56
CA PHE A 66 3.18 2.08 -18.01
C PHE A 66 2.27 3.19 -18.59
N ARG A 67 1.18 3.54 -17.89
CA ARG A 67 0.23 4.61 -18.26
C ARG A 67 0.24 5.78 -17.29
N GLN A 68 1.12 5.76 -16.29
CA GLN A 68 1.24 6.77 -15.24
C GLN A 68 2.66 7.35 -15.19
N PRO A 69 3.05 8.17 -16.18
CA PRO A 69 4.44 8.62 -16.35
C PRO A 69 4.96 9.49 -15.19
N GLY A 70 4.09 10.00 -14.32
CA GLY A 70 4.46 10.79 -13.15
C GLY A 70 4.81 9.97 -11.91
N HIS A 71 4.43 8.69 -11.85
CA HIS A 71 4.57 7.86 -10.64
C HIS A 71 6.02 7.57 -10.28
N GLU A 72 6.90 7.40 -11.26
CA GLU A 72 8.32 7.16 -11.00
C GLU A 72 8.97 8.31 -10.20
N ALA A 73 8.50 9.55 -10.39
CA ALA A 73 9.02 10.71 -9.67
C ALA A 73 8.57 10.77 -8.19
N LEU A 74 7.56 9.97 -7.80
CA LEU A 74 7.06 9.86 -6.44
C LEU A 74 7.77 8.76 -5.64
N GLU A 75 8.51 7.87 -6.31
CA GLU A 75 9.24 6.77 -5.65
C GLU A 75 10.44 7.31 -4.88
N ASP A 76 10.44 7.12 -3.56
CA ASP A 76 11.61 7.36 -2.72
C ASP A 76 12.59 6.18 -2.84
N LYS A 77 13.47 6.27 -3.85
CA LYS A 77 14.45 5.21 -4.16
C LYS A 77 15.46 4.99 -3.02
N ASP A 78 15.68 5.98 -2.16
CA ASP A 78 16.62 5.89 -1.04
C ASP A 78 16.04 5.11 0.15
N ALA A 79 14.71 5.05 0.26
CA ALA A 79 14.01 4.26 1.28
C ALA A 79 13.95 2.76 0.97
N ALA A 80 14.20 2.35 -0.28
CA ALA A 80 14.15 0.95 -0.70
C ALA A 80 15.31 0.13 -0.13
N ASN A 81 15.05 -1.12 0.25
CA ASN A 81 16.11 -2.04 0.64
C ASN A 81 17.06 -2.27 -0.56
N PRO A 82 18.39 -2.07 -0.41
CA PRO A 82 19.34 -2.22 -1.51
C PRO A 82 19.25 -3.57 -2.24
N LEU A 83 18.90 -4.64 -1.53
CA LEU A 83 18.75 -5.99 -2.10
C LEU A 83 17.47 -6.12 -2.94
N GLU A 84 16.37 -5.55 -2.45
CA GLU A 84 15.09 -5.50 -3.19
C GLU A 84 15.21 -4.64 -4.44
N ALA A 85 15.86 -3.48 -4.34
CA ALA A 85 16.16 -2.62 -5.49
C ALA A 85 17.03 -3.34 -6.54
N ALA A 86 18.09 -4.04 -6.10
CA ALA A 86 18.96 -4.80 -7.00
C ALA A 86 18.24 -5.99 -7.66
N ALA A 87 17.27 -6.61 -6.98
CA ALA A 87 16.42 -7.66 -7.53
C ALA A 87 15.42 -7.08 -8.54
N LYS A 88 14.74 -5.97 -8.22
CA LYS A 88 13.80 -5.26 -9.11
C LYS A 88 14.50 -4.85 -10.41
N ALA A 89 15.74 -4.33 -10.35
CA ALA A 89 16.55 -4.00 -11.52
C ALA A 89 16.88 -5.21 -12.43
N LYS A 90 16.75 -6.43 -11.92
CA LYS A 90 16.93 -7.68 -12.66
C LYS A 90 15.59 -8.38 -13.00
N ASN A 91 14.46 -7.69 -12.81
CA ASN A 91 13.11 -8.27 -12.92
C ASN A 91 12.90 -9.50 -12.02
N LEU A 92 13.42 -9.46 -10.80
CA LEU A 92 13.23 -10.48 -9.78
C LEU A 92 12.38 -9.92 -8.64
N ASN A 93 11.40 -10.70 -8.19
CA ASN A 93 10.68 -10.42 -6.96
C ASN A 93 11.49 -10.98 -5.79
N TYR A 94 11.90 -10.12 -4.88
CA TYR A 94 12.69 -10.46 -3.70
C TYR A 94 12.09 -9.75 -2.50
N VAL A 95 12.00 -10.46 -1.37
CA VAL A 95 11.50 -9.94 -0.10
C VAL A 95 12.47 -10.39 0.96
N LYS A 96 13.02 -9.45 1.74
CA LYS A 96 13.98 -9.81 2.77
C LYS A 96 13.29 -10.52 3.95
N LEU A 97 13.80 -11.69 4.34
CA LEU A 97 13.41 -12.43 5.55
C LEU A 97 14.64 -12.74 6.41
N ASP A 98 14.50 -12.52 7.71
CA ASP A 98 15.56 -12.78 8.68
C ASP A 98 15.53 -14.26 9.12
N GLY A 99 16.26 -15.11 8.40
CA GLY A 99 16.41 -16.54 8.70
C GLY A 99 17.73 -17.10 8.15
N GLU A 100 17.81 -18.43 8.02
CA GLU A 100 19.04 -19.12 7.61
C GLU A 100 18.95 -19.83 6.25
N VAL A 101 17.73 -20.11 5.75
CA VAL A 101 17.52 -20.91 4.53
C VAL A 101 16.94 -20.06 3.40
N GLY A 102 17.78 -19.66 2.44
CA GLY A 102 17.36 -18.92 1.25
C GLY A 102 16.48 -19.74 0.30
N ILE A 103 15.45 -19.12 -0.28
CA ILE A 103 14.52 -19.79 -1.21
C ILE A 103 14.46 -19.05 -2.55
N ILE A 104 14.85 -19.76 -3.60
CA ILE A 104 14.74 -19.31 -5.00
C ILE A 104 13.78 -20.25 -5.72
N GLY A 105 12.72 -19.70 -6.30
CA GLY A 105 11.73 -20.46 -7.05
C GLY A 105 10.95 -19.59 -8.02
N ASN A 106 10.13 -20.23 -8.85
CA ASN A 106 9.29 -19.56 -9.83
C ASN A 106 7.83 -19.52 -9.36
N GLY A 107 7.19 -18.35 -9.49
CA GLY A 107 5.80 -18.14 -9.12
C GLY A 107 5.60 -17.91 -7.63
N ALA A 108 4.88 -16.83 -7.29
CA ALA A 108 4.71 -16.40 -5.91
C ALA A 108 4.08 -17.47 -5.00
N GLY A 109 3.03 -18.17 -5.48
CA GLY A 109 2.36 -19.21 -4.68
C GLY A 109 3.25 -20.41 -4.34
N LEU A 110 4.10 -20.84 -5.27
CA LEU A 110 5.01 -21.95 -5.04
C LEU A 110 6.11 -21.55 -4.05
N VAL A 111 6.67 -20.35 -4.20
CA VAL A 111 7.69 -19.82 -3.28
C VAL A 111 7.11 -19.65 -1.88
N MET A 112 5.90 -19.08 -1.72
CA MET A 112 5.23 -18.97 -0.41
C MET A 112 4.99 -20.33 0.24
N SER A 113 4.48 -21.31 -0.53
CA SER A 113 4.30 -22.67 -0.01
C SER A 113 5.63 -23.32 0.41
N THR A 114 6.72 -23.00 -0.29
CA THR A 114 8.06 -23.51 0.05
C THR A 114 8.59 -22.84 1.33
N LEU A 115 8.36 -21.54 1.50
CA LEU A 115 8.66 -20.81 2.75
C LEU A 115 7.94 -21.46 3.94
N ASP A 116 6.65 -21.77 3.78
CA ASP A 116 5.85 -22.43 4.83
C ASP A 116 6.37 -23.82 5.18
N VAL A 117 6.70 -24.64 4.18
CA VAL A 117 7.26 -25.99 4.40
C VAL A 117 8.61 -25.93 5.11
N VAL A 118 9.48 -24.98 4.75
CA VAL A 118 10.78 -24.78 5.40
C VAL A 118 10.59 -24.30 6.84
N ALA A 119 9.71 -23.34 7.09
CA ALA A 119 9.40 -22.86 8.43
C ALA A 119 8.86 -24.00 9.31
N TYR A 120 7.91 -24.79 8.80
CA TYR A 120 7.34 -25.93 9.50
C TYR A 120 8.38 -27.02 9.82
N ALA A 121 9.23 -27.38 8.84
CA ALA A 121 10.31 -28.33 9.09
C ALA A 121 11.31 -27.78 10.13
N GLY A 122 11.58 -26.48 10.09
CA GLY A 122 12.46 -25.75 10.98
C GLY A 122 12.11 -25.86 12.46
N GLU A 123 10.83 -25.97 12.81
CA GLU A 123 10.36 -26.19 14.19
C GLU A 123 11.02 -27.44 14.81
N ASN A 124 11.23 -28.49 14.01
CA ASN A 124 11.87 -29.73 14.44
C ASN A 124 13.40 -29.72 14.29
N HIS A 125 13.96 -28.65 13.72
CA HIS A 125 15.39 -28.52 13.41
C HIS A 125 16.02 -27.29 14.07
N GLY A 126 15.65 -27.02 15.33
CA GLY A 126 16.26 -25.93 16.11
C GLY A 126 15.70 -24.54 15.78
N ASN A 127 14.45 -24.47 15.30
CA ASN A 127 13.77 -23.23 14.89
C ASN A 127 14.48 -22.50 13.74
N VAL A 128 15.10 -23.25 12.81
CA VAL A 128 15.62 -22.71 11.56
C VAL A 128 14.47 -22.08 10.78
N LYS A 129 14.69 -20.90 10.20
CA LYS A 129 13.68 -20.13 9.49
C LYS A 129 14.07 -19.89 8.03
N PRO A 130 13.08 -19.72 7.14
CA PRO A 130 13.37 -19.23 5.82
C PRO A 130 14.04 -17.85 5.88
N ALA A 131 15.10 -17.70 5.11
CA ALA A 131 15.74 -16.43 4.79
C ALA A 131 15.32 -16.00 3.41
N ASN A 132 15.36 -14.71 3.14
CA ASN A 132 15.64 -14.19 1.82
C ASN A 132 16.37 -12.89 1.96
#